data_AF-A0A3Q8IE58-F1
#
_entry.id   AF-A0A3Q8IE58-F1
#
_cell.length_a   1.000
_cell.length_b   1.000
_cell.length_c   1.000
_cell.angle_alpha   90.00
_cell.angle_beta   90.00
_cell.angle_gamma   90.00
#
_symmetry.space_group_name_H-M   'P 1'
#
loop_
_entity.id
_entity.type
_entity.pdbx_description
1 polymer ?
#
loop_
_entity_poly.entity_id
_entity_poly.type
_entity_poly.pdbx_seq_one_letter_code
_entity_poly.pdbx_strand_id
1 'polypeptide(L)'
;MDSAASGVHLLADDALPEELQTFMTELGRLEAVSKVRAQELARAKAAERELSEQLAAVTYVAQKARYARLQLELDAAATQVRTEGARREAAEDRRRLSHITAQLKDVEARSISLDTQNEEEQDGGRQDIPRDVTAGKTATAMTGSMTTSPNAFAGDYQLYCSLNCIHRHPRLSHRLLEPLVRLLRELGAQYTAALDEKHLADRVAPSLHSLWSSDAFQVWLRERACGALTDEDMRSLLFIANVADGHVAG
;
A
#
# COMPACT_ATOMS: atom_id res chain seq x y z
N MET A 1 110.42 58.27 38.49
CA MET A 1 110.00 57.60 39.73
C MET A 1 109.05 58.56 40.43
N ASP A 2 107.72 58.43 40.38
CA ASP A 2 106.88 57.29 40.05
C ASP A 2 105.58 57.69 39.34
N SER A 3 105.31 56.90 38.30
CA SER A 3 104.03 56.47 37.71
C SER A 3 102.80 57.37 37.75
N ALA A 4 102.54 58.02 36.61
CA ALA A 4 101.19 58.21 36.07
C ALA A 4 100.86 57.01 35.17
N ALA A 5 99.91 56.17 35.57
CA ALA A 5 99.23 55.21 34.70
C ALA A 5 97.95 54.64 35.35
N SER A 6 96.98 54.36 34.47
CA SER A 6 95.78 53.54 34.69
C SER A 6 94.67 54.20 35.51
N GLY A 7 93.55 54.66 34.94
CA GLY A 7 92.82 54.05 33.84
C GLY A 7 92.14 52.78 34.30
N VAL A 8 91.01 52.91 35.01
CA VAL A 8 89.92 51.93 35.08
C VAL A 8 88.62 52.70 35.39
N HIS A 9 87.92 53.11 34.32
CA HIS A 9 86.47 53.23 34.37
C HIS A 9 85.91 51.82 34.54
N LEU A 10 85.20 51.54 35.62
CA LEU A 10 84.26 50.43 35.84
C LEU A 10 83.53 50.79 37.15
N LEU A 11 82.26 51.15 37.12
CA LEU A 11 81.18 50.17 36.98
C LEU A 11 80.06 50.69 36.08
N ALA A 12 79.59 49.77 35.26
CA ALA A 12 78.49 49.86 34.33
C ALA A 12 77.28 50.61 34.88
N ASP A 13 76.92 51.68 34.19
CA ASP A 13 75.56 52.16 34.14
C ASP A 13 74.81 51.20 33.20
N ASP A 14 74.38 50.05 33.72
CA ASP A 14 73.51 49.08 33.01
C ASP A 14 72.07 49.61 32.93
N ALA A 15 71.90 50.90 32.67
CA ALA A 15 70.64 51.47 32.26
C ALA A 15 70.45 51.13 30.78
N LEU A 16 69.63 50.11 30.50
CA LEU A 16 69.10 49.89 29.16
C LEU A 16 68.53 51.22 28.65
N PRO A 17 68.74 51.59 27.37
CA PRO A 17 68.15 52.81 26.80
C PRO A 17 66.67 52.89 27.15
N GLU A 18 66.16 54.03 27.64
CA GLU A 18 64.78 54.17 28.14
C GLU A 18 63.73 53.65 27.13
N GLU A 19 64.01 53.81 25.83
CA GLU A 19 63.19 53.30 24.72
C GLU A 19 63.13 51.76 24.69
N LEU A 20 64.25 51.08 24.93
CA LEU A 20 64.33 49.62 24.98
C LEU A 20 63.62 49.06 26.22
N GLN A 21 63.73 49.74 27.37
CA GLN A 21 63.03 49.35 28.59
C GLN A 21 61.50 49.52 28.44
N THR A 22 61.06 50.59 27.79
CA THR A 22 59.65 50.82 27.46
C THR A 22 59.13 49.76 26.48
N PHE A 23 59.90 49.44 25.44
CA PHE A 23 59.57 48.38 24.49
C PHE A 23 59.42 47.01 25.16
N MET A 24 60.37 46.61 26.02
CA MET A 24 60.31 45.32 26.74
C MET A 24 59.09 45.24 27.68
N THR A 25 58.71 46.36 28.29
CA THR A 25 57.53 46.44 29.16
C THR A 25 56.23 46.28 28.37
N GLU A 26 56.10 46.96 27.23
CA GLU A 26 54.95 46.79 26.33
C GLU A 26 54.89 45.40 25.71
N LEU A 27 56.04 44.80 25.39
CA LEU A 27 56.11 43.42 24.90
C LEU A 27 55.59 42.43 25.97
N GLY A 28 56.02 42.60 27.23
CA GLY A 28 55.52 41.81 28.36
C GLY A 28 54.01 42.01 28.59
N ARG A 29 53.52 43.24 28.45
CA ARG A 29 52.08 43.55 28.53
C ARG A 29 51.29 42.86 27.42
N LEU A 30 51.78 42.92 26.18
CA LEU A 30 51.16 42.26 25.03
C LEU A 30 51.18 40.73 25.18
N GLU A 31 52.26 40.16 25.70
CA GLU A 31 52.34 38.73 25.99
C GLU A 31 51.30 38.31 27.04
N ALA A 32 51.14 39.09 28.11
CA ALA A 32 50.13 38.84 29.14
C ALA A 32 48.71 38.92 28.56
N VAL A 33 48.39 39.94 27.77
CA VAL A 33 47.09 40.08 27.09
C VAL A 33 46.84 38.92 26.12
N SER A 34 47.86 38.51 25.36
CA SER A 34 47.78 37.36 24.44
C SER A 34 47.43 36.07 25.20
N LYS A 35 48.08 35.82 26.34
CA LYS A 35 47.78 34.65 27.20
C LYS A 35 46.35 34.68 27.72
N VAL A 36 45.87 35.83 28.20
CA VAL A 36 44.48 36.00 28.67
C VAL A 36 43.49 35.72 27.53
N ARG A 37 43.69 36.31 26.35
CA ARG A 37 42.83 36.07 25.18
C ARG A 37 42.83 34.61 24.74
N ALA A 38 43.98 33.93 24.80
CA ALA A 38 44.06 32.51 24.47
C ALA A 38 43.23 31.65 25.46
N GLN A 39 43.26 31.99 26.76
CA GLN A 39 42.43 31.33 27.77
C GLN A 39 40.93 31.62 27.59
N GLU A 40 40.56 32.86 27.28
CA GLU A 40 39.18 33.23 26.98
C GLU A 40 38.66 32.49 25.74
N LEU A 41 39.45 32.41 24.68
CA LEU A 41 39.10 31.64 23.48
C LEU A 41 38.93 30.15 23.79
N ALA A 42 39.78 29.58 24.64
CA ALA A 42 39.66 28.18 25.05
C ALA A 42 38.35 27.94 25.82
N ARG A 43 37.99 28.84 26.74
CA ARG A 43 36.71 28.78 27.47
C ARG A 43 35.51 28.94 26.54
N ALA A 44 35.55 29.91 25.62
CA ALA A 44 34.50 30.12 24.64
C ALA A 44 34.29 28.88 23.75
N LYS A 45 35.37 28.25 23.27
CA LYS A 45 35.30 27.00 22.49
C LYS A 45 34.78 25.81 23.30
N ALA A 46 35.01 25.78 24.62
CA ALA A 46 34.44 24.74 25.47
C ALA A 46 32.93 24.94 25.61
N ALA A 47 32.49 26.17 25.90
CA ALA A 47 31.08 26.52 26.01
C ALA A 47 30.32 26.31 24.68
N GLU A 48 30.94 26.64 23.54
CA GLU A 48 30.36 26.42 22.22
C GLU A 48 30.10 24.93 21.94
N ARG A 49 31.03 24.05 22.32
CA ARG A 49 30.85 22.60 22.18
C ARG A 49 29.73 22.09 23.06
N GLU A 50 29.69 22.52 24.32
CA GLU A 50 28.62 22.14 25.25
C GLU A 50 27.24 22.58 24.74
N LEU A 51 27.11 23.83 24.27
CA LEU A 51 25.87 24.33 23.68
C LEU A 51 25.50 23.58 22.40
N SER A 52 26.48 23.19 21.58
CA SER A 52 26.24 22.40 20.37
C SER A 52 25.72 21.00 20.69
N GLU A 53 26.27 20.35 21.72
CA GLU A 53 25.81 19.05 22.21
C GLU A 53 24.38 19.14 22.78
N GLN A 54 24.10 20.17 23.58
CA GLN A 54 22.77 20.43 24.12
C GLN A 54 21.75 20.68 23.00
N LEU A 55 22.11 21.49 21.99
CA LEU A 55 21.24 21.76 20.86
C LEU A 55 20.93 20.48 20.06
N ALA A 56 21.93 19.63 19.83
CA ALA A 56 21.74 18.35 19.16
C ALA A 56 20.80 17.44 19.95
N ALA A 57 20.98 17.34 21.27
CA ALA A 57 20.13 16.54 22.15
C ALA A 57 18.67 17.05 22.15
N VAL A 58 18.45 18.35 22.29
CA VAL A 58 17.10 18.96 22.28
C VAL A 58 16.43 18.75 20.93
N THR A 59 17.18 18.94 19.83
CA THR A 59 16.66 18.75 18.47
C THR A 59 16.24 17.31 18.24
N TYR A 60 17.06 16.35 18.69
CA TYR A 60 16.73 14.93 18.60
C TYR A 60 15.46 14.57 19.39
N VAL A 61 15.33 15.05 20.62
CA VAL A 61 14.13 14.82 21.45
C VAL A 61 12.89 15.45 20.81
N ALA A 62 13.00 16.66 20.27
CA ALA A 62 11.90 17.34 19.59
C ALA A 62 11.47 16.59 18.31
N GLN A 63 12.42 16.10 17.52
CA GLN A 63 12.13 15.27 16.35
C GLN A 63 11.45 13.96 16.72
N LYS A 64 11.93 13.28 17.77
CA LYS A 64 11.33 12.05 18.28
C LYS A 64 9.88 12.27 18.74
N ALA A 65 9.61 13.35 19.48
CA ALA A 65 8.27 13.68 19.93
C ALA A 65 7.34 14.02 18.75
N ARG A 66 7.85 14.76 17.76
CA ARG A 66 7.11 15.06 16.53
C ARG A 66 6.77 13.79 15.74
N TYR A 67 7.71 12.87 15.60
CA TYR A 67 7.48 11.59 14.92
C TYR A 67 6.41 10.76 15.63
N ALA A 68 6.49 10.63 16.96
CA ALA A 68 5.49 9.90 17.75
C ALA A 68 4.10 10.51 17.59
N ARG A 69 3.98 11.84 17.57
CA ARG A 69 2.71 12.52 17.33
C ARG A 69 2.16 12.24 15.94
N LEU A 70 2.99 12.35 14.90
CA LEU A 70 2.56 12.09 13.52
C LEU A 70 2.13 10.63 13.33
N GLN A 71 2.78 9.68 14.00
CA GLN A 71 2.36 8.29 13.99
C GLN A 71 0.96 8.10 14.57
N LEU A 72 0.66 8.75 15.71
CA LEU A 72 -0.68 8.71 16.32
C LEU A 72 -1.75 9.36 15.42
N GLU A 73 -1.43 10.49 14.77
CA GLU A 73 -2.34 11.15 13.83
C GLU A 73 -2.61 10.25 12.60
N LEU A 74 -1.60 9.53 12.11
CA LEU A 74 -1.74 8.57 11.01
C LEU A 74 -2.60 7.36 11.40
N ASP A 75 -2.39 6.79 12.60
CA ASP A 75 -3.19 5.68 13.10
C ASP A 75 -4.66 6.10 13.32
N ALA A 76 -4.89 7.32 13.82
CA ALA A 76 -6.22 7.91 13.96
C ALA A 76 -6.90 8.10 12.59
N ALA A 77 -6.20 8.64 11.59
CA ALA A 77 -6.73 8.78 10.25
C ALA A 77 -7.04 7.41 9.60
N ALA A 78 -6.15 6.42 9.76
CA ALA A 78 -6.35 5.08 9.23
C ALA A 78 -7.55 4.35 9.87
N THR A 79 -7.77 4.53 11.17
CA THR A 79 -8.97 4.01 11.85
C THR A 79 -10.24 4.71 11.39
N GLN A 80 -10.20 6.04 11.20
CA GLN A 80 -11.33 6.78 10.65
C GLN A 80 -11.72 6.29 9.25
N VAL A 81 -10.76 6.14 8.34
CA VAL A 81 -11.01 5.64 6.98
C VAL A 81 -11.64 4.25 7.00
N ARG A 82 -11.12 3.33 7.83
CA ARG A 82 -11.69 1.97 7.97
C ARG A 82 -13.12 2.00 8.51
N THR A 83 -13.38 2.80 9.54
CA THR A 83 -14.73 2.90 10.13
C THR A 83 -15.73 3.57 9.19
N GLU A 84 -15.31 4.58 8.41
CA GLU A 84 -16.14 5.17 7.37
C GLU A 84 -16.42 4.20 6.23
N GLY A 85 -15.40 3.43 5.80
CA GLY A 85 -15.56 2.36 4.81
C GLY A 85 -16.60 1.33 5.26
N ALA A 86 -16.44 0.78 6.46
CA ALA A 86 -17.38 -0.17 7.05
C ALA A 86 -18.80 0.42 7.20
N ARG A 87 -18.92 1.71 7.53
CA ARG A 87 -20.23 2.38 7.60
C ARG A 87 -20.89 2.52 6.24
N ARG A 88 -20.13 2.84 5.19
CA ARG A 88 -20.67 2.93 3.81
C ARG A 88 -21.12 1.56 3.32
N GLU A 89 -20.30 0.54 3.50
CA GLU A 89 -20.62 -0.85 3.15
C GLU A 89 -21.88 -1.34 3.87
N ALA A 90 -21.95 -1.17 5.20
CA ALA A 90 -23.14 -1.54 5.96
C ALA A 90 -24.41 -0.78 5.51
N ALA A 91 -24.28 0.47 5.05
CA ALA A 91 -25.41 1.22 4.51
C ALA A 91 -25.85 0.70 3.14
N GLU A 92 -24.91 0.31 2.28
CA GLU A 92 -25.19 -0.34 0.99
C GLU A 92 -25.85 -1.69 1.18
N ASP A 93 -25.36 -2.51 2.10
CA ASP A 93 -25.93 -3.82 2.40
C ASP A 93 -27.36 -3.71 2.96
N ARG A 94 -27.63 -2.74 3.84
CA ARG A 94 -29.00 -2.47 4.29
C ARG A 94 -29.92 -2.10 3.13
N ARG A 95 -29.44 -1.30 2.17
CA ARG A 95 -30.22 -0.95 0.97
C ARG A 95 -30.49 -2.18 0.12
N ARG A 96 -29.47 -3.01 -0.14
CA ARG A 96 -29.60 -4.27 -0.89
C ARG A 96 -30.60 -5.22 -0.22
N LEU A 97 -30.46 -5.44 1.08
CA LEU A 97 -31.38 -6.27 1.86
C LEU A 97 -32.82 -5.73 1.81
N SER A 98 -33.01 -4.42 1.95
CA SER A 98 -34.34 -3.81 1.85
C SER A 98 -34.99 -4.05 0.48
N HIS A 99 -34.20 -4.02 -0.59
CA HIS A 99 -34.68 -4.30 -1.95
C HIS A 99 -35.06 -5.77 -2.11
N ILE A 100 -34.23 -6.70 -1.64
CA ILE A 100 -34.52 -8.14 -1.66
C ILE A 100 -35.78 -8.46 -0.85
N THR A 101 -35.92 -7.87 0.34
CA THR A 101 -37.12 -8.04 1.16
C THR A 101 -38.37 -7.53 0.44
N ALA A 102 -38.30 -6.40 -0.27
CA ALA A 102 -39.42 -5.90 -1.06
C ALA A 102 -39.80 -6.85 -2.21
N GLN A 103 -38.80 -7.39 -2.93
CA GLN A 103 -39.03 -8.38 -3.98
C GLN A 103 -39.65 -9.68 -3.43
N LEU A 104 -39.18 -10.17 -2.28
CA LEU A 104 -39.74 -11.35 -1.64
C LEU A 104 -41.21 -11.15 -1.26
N LYS A 105 -41.58 -10.00 -0.70
CA LYS A 105 -42.98 -9.68 -0.39
C LYS A 105 -43.86 -9.62 -1.64
N ASP A 106 -43.33 -9.10 -2.74
CA ASP A 106 -44.04 -9.05 -4.03
C ASP A 106 -44.21 -10.46 -4.66
N VAL A 107 -43.24 -11.35 -4.47
CA VAL A 107 -43.36 -12.76 -4.85
C VAL A 107 -44.37 -13.50 -3.97
N GLU A 108 -44.30 -13.29 -2.64
CA GLU A 108 -45.23 -13.88 -1.68
C GLU A 108 -46.68 -13.45 -1.98
N ALA A 109 -46.92 -12.16 -2.23
CA ALA A 109 -48.24 -11.66 -2.64
C ALA A 109 -48.76 -12.31 -3.93
N ARG A 110 -47.87 -12.52 -4.92
CA ARG A 110 -48.23 -13.22 -6.17
C ARG A 110 -48.50 -14.71 -5.98
N SER A 111 -47.77 -15.37 -5.07
CA SER A 111 -48.04 -16.78 -4.71
C SER A 111 -49.41 -16.92 -4.06
N ILE A 112 -49.73 -16.08 -3.08
CA ILE A 112 -51.04 -16.08 -2.41
C ILE A 112 -52.17 -15.81 -3.44
N SER A 113 -51.95 -14.91 -4.40
CA SER A 113 -52.90 -14.65 -5.49
C SER A 113 -53.09 -15.85 -6.44
N LEU A 114 -52.05 -16.65 -6.68
CA LEU A 114 -52.14 -17.85 -7.50
C LEU A 114 -52.80 -19.00 -6.74
N ASP A 115 -52.54 -19.14 -5.44
CA ASP A 115 -53.18 -20.14 -4.60
C ASP A 115 -54.69 -19.89 -4.48
N THR A 116 -55.10 -18.61 -4.35
CA THR A 116 -56.52 -18.23 -4.38
C THR A 116 -57.19 -18.44 -5.75
N GLN A 117 -56.48 -18.20 -6.87
CA GLN A 117 -57.00 -18.54 -8.20
C GLN A 117 -57.13 -20.05 -8.42
N ASN A 118 -56.21 -20.86 -7.90
CA ASN A 118 -56.29 -22.32 -7.98
C ASN A 118 -57.44 -22.90 -7.12
N GLU A 119 -57.79 -22.25 -6.00
CA GLU A 119 -58.97 -22.62 -5.20
C GLU A 119 -60.28 -22.23 -5.90
N GLU A 120 -60.32 -21.11 -6.62
CA GLU A 120 -61.50 -20.68 -7.41
C GLU A 120 -61.70 -21.51 -8.70
N GLU A 121 -60.63 -22.00 -9.34
CA GLU A 121 -60.73 -22.92 -10.49
C GLU A 121 -61.09 -24.37 -10.09
N GLN A 122 -60.94 -24.75 -8.81
CA GLN A 122 -61.33 -26.09 -8.33
C GLN A 122 -62.83 -26.23 -8.00
N ASP A 123 -63.60 -25.14 -7.88
CA ASP A 123 -65.05 -25.20 -7.65
C ASP A 123 -65.88 -25.34 -8.94
N GLY A 124 -65.20 -25.43 -10.10
CA GLY A 124 -65.84 -25.37 -11.42
C GLY A 124 -65.34 -26.39 -12.42
N GLY A 125 -65.22 -27.69 -12.09
CA GLY A 125 -64.76 -28.63 -13.11
C GLY A 125 -64.68 -30.10 -12.72
N ARG A 126 -65.82 -30.78 -12.77
CA ARG A 126 -65.91 -32.24 -12.75
C ARG A 126 -65.32 -32.81 -14.05
N GLN A 127 -64.05 -33.23 -14.06
CA GLN A 127 -63.55 -34.23 -15.01
C GLN A 127 -62.57 -35.20 -14.33
N ASP A 128 -62.90 -36.48 -14.45
CA ASP A 128 -62.14 -37.63 -13.97
C ASP A 128 -60.72 -37.64 -14.56
N ILE A 129 -59.71 -37.58 -13.71
CA ILE A 129 -58.35 -38.04 -14.03
C ILE A 129 -57.91 -38.97 -12.89
N PRO A 130 -57.54 -40.23 -13.16
CA PRO A 130 -57.18 -41.18 -12.11
C PRO A 130 -55.94 -40.70 -11.36
N ARG A 131 -56.07 -40.61 -10.04
CA ARG A 131 -54.97 -40.58 -9.09
C ARG A 131 -54.12 -41.82 -9.30
N ASP A 132 -52.87 -41.63 -9.74
CA ASP A 132 -51.82 -42.59 -9.45
C ASP A 132 -50.65 -41.87 -8.79
N VAL A 133 -50.35 -42.32 -7.58
CA VAL A 133 -49.29 -41.84 -6.71
C VAL A 133 -48.01 -42.54 -7.12
N THR A 134 -46.96 -41.80 -7.47
CA THR A 134 -45.61 -42.18 -7.03
C THR A 134 -44.81 -40.94 -6.66
N ALA A 135 -44.64 -40.77 -5.34
CA ALA A 135 -43.63 -39.93 -4.75
C ALA A 135 -42.24 -40.48 -5.10
N GLY A 136 -41.68 -40.02 -6.22
CA GLY A 136 -40.32 -40.31 -6.64
C GLY A 136 -39.35 -39.27 -6.12
N LYS A 137 -38.88 -39.43 -4.87
CA LYS A 137 -37.65 -38.80 -4.38
C LYS A 137 -36.52 -39.08 -5.38
N THR A 138 -36.09 -38.08 -6.12
CA THR A 138 -34.75 -38.04 -6.70
C THR A 138 -34.01 -36.85 -6.10
N ALA A 139 -33.58 -37.04 -4.86
CA ALA A 139 -32.36 -36.39 -4.40
C ALA A 139 -31.24 -36.96 -5.25
N THR A 140 -30.86 -36.23 -6.31
CA THR A 140 -29.64 -36.53 -7.05
C THR A 140 -28.47 -36.20 -6.13
N ALA A 141 -28.06 -37.19 -5.35
CA ALA A 141 -26.71 -37.26 -4.84
C ALA A 141 -25.78 -37.16 -6.05
N MET A 142 -25.08 -36.03 -6.20
CA MET A 142 -23.92 -35.97 -7.07
C MET A 142 -22.82 -36.80 -6.42
N THR A 143 -22.84 -38.09 -6.74
CA THR A 143 -21.73 -38.99 -6.55
C THR A 143 -20.51 -38.43 -7.29
N GLY A 144 -19.43 -38.24 -6.55
CA GLY A 144 -18.14 -37.85 -7.10
C GLY A 144 -17.71 -38.84 -8.18
N SER A 145 -17.68 -38.36 -9.42
CA SER A 145 -17.01 -39.03 -10.52
C SER A 145 -15.67 -38.34 -10.71
N MET A 146 -14.62 -38.90 -10.08
CA MET A 146 -13.24 -38.64 -10.47
C MET A 146 -13.07 -39.12 -11.92
N THR A 147 -13.28 -38.21 -12.87
CA THR A 147 -12.78 -38.39 -14.23
C THR A 147 -11.46 -37.64 -14.32
N THR A 148 -10.39 -38.40 -14.46
CA THR A 148 -9.05 -37.91 -14.78
C THR A 148 -9.07 -37.32 -16.19
N SER A 149 -9.47 -36.06 -16.30
CA SER A 149 -9.33 -35.23 -17.50
C SER A 149 -7.96 -34.55 -17.48
N PRO A 150 -7.23 -34.45 -18.61
CA PRO A 150 -5.88 -33.89 -18.68
C PRO A 150 -5.81 -32.36 -18.54
N ASN A 151 -6.90 -31.69 -18.14
CA ASN A 151 -6.90 -30.26 -17.85
C ASN A 151 -6.76 -30.01 -16.36
N ALA A 152 -5.51 -29.96 -15.88
CA ALA A 152 -5.14 -29.59 -14.51
C ALA A 152 -5.34 -28.07 -14.22
N PHE A 153 -6.39 -27.46 -14.76
CA PHE A 153 -6.77 -26.06 -14.56
C PHE A 153 -8.02 -25.90 -13.67
N ALA A 154 -8.47 -26.95 -12.99
CA ALA A 154 -9.66 -26.89 -12.17
C ALA A 154 -9.37 -26.24 -10.80
N GLY A 155 -9.38 -24.90 -10.80
CA GLY A 155 -10.23 -24.17 -9.87
C GLY A 155 -11.72 -24.52 -10.10
N ASP A 156 -12.63 -23.98 -9.29
CA ASP A 156 -14.06 -24.28 -9.25
C ASP A 156 -14.63 -24.63 -10.63
N TYR A 157 -14.82 -25.93 -10.85
CA TYR A 157 -15.26 -26.48 -12.12
C TYR A 157 -16.61 -25.88 -12.55
N GLN A 158 -17.45 -25.46 -11.59
CA GLN A 158 -18.72 -24.81 -11.86
C GLN A 158 -18.53 -23.41 -12.42
N LEU A 159 -17.57 -22.65 -11.88
CA LEU A 159 -17.21 -21.33 -12.38
C LEU A 159 -16.59 -21.42 -13.77
N TYR A 160 -15.69 -22.38 -14.00
CA TYR A 160 -15.12 -22.66 -15.32
C TYR A 160 -16.20 -22.97 -16.37
N CYS A 161 -17.13 -23.88 -16.05
CA CYS A 161 -18.25 -24.21 -16.93
C CYS A 161 -19.12 -22.99 -17.22
N SER A 162 -19.40 -22.17 -16.20
CA SER A 162 -20.23 -20.96 -16.33
C SER A 162 -19.58 -19.92 -17.23
N LEU A 163 -18.30 -19.63 -17.04
CA LEU A 163 -17.56 -18.67 -17.87
C LEU A 163 -17.41 -19.16 -19.31
N ASN A 164 -17.20 -20.46 -19.52
CA ASN A 164 -17.15 -21.04 -20.87
C ASN A 164 -18.50 -20.95 -21.59
N CYS A 165 -19.61 -21.17 -20.86
CA CYS A 165 -20.96 -20.96 -21.40
C CYS A 165 -21.23 -19.50 -21.79
N ILE A 166 -20.78 -18.54 -20.96
CA ILE A 166 -20.87 -17.10 -21.26
C ILE A 166 -20.04 -16.76 -22.50
N HIS A 167 -18.82 -17.28 -22.59
CA HIS A 167 -17.91 -17.04 -23.71
C HIS A 167 -18.48 -17.52 -25.04
N ARG A 168 -19.07 -18.73 -25.07
CA ARG A 168 -19.69 -19.29 -26.28
C ARG A 168 -20.93 -18.51 -26.74
N HIS A 169 -21.53 -17.70 -25.88
CA HIS A 169 -22.74 -16.95 -26.21
C HIS A 169 -22.40 -15.49 -26.60
N PRO A 170 -22.55 -15.07 -27.87
CA PRO A 170 -22.02 -13.79 -28.38
C PRO A 170 -22.48 -12.56 -27.60
N ARG A 171 -23.79 -12.50 -27.27
CA ARG A 171 -24.36 -11.36 -26.52
C ARG A 171 -23.91 -11.31 -25.06
N LEU A 172 -23.64 -12.47 -24.44
CA LEU A 172 -23.25 -12.54 -23.04
C LEU A 172 -21.74 -12.32 -22.91
N SER A 173 -20.95 -12.85 -23.85
CA SER A 173 -19.53 -12.55 -23.99
C SER A 173 -19.30 -11.04 -24.08
N HIS A 174 -19.97 -10.34 -25.01
CA HIS A 174 -19.84 -8.89 -25.15
C HIS A 174 -20.30 -8.13 -23.88
N ARG A 175 -21.38 -8.57 -23.23
CA ARG A 175 -21.92 -7.84 -22.06
C ARG A 175 -21.15 -8.09 -20.76
N LEU A 176 -20.59 -9.27 -20.57
CA LEU A 176 -20.03 -9.72 -19.29
C LEU A 176 -18.52 -9.91 -19.36
N LEU A 177 -18.01 -10.56 -20.41
CA LEU A 177 -16.57 -10.81 -20.53
C LEU A 177 -15.82 -9.58 -21.04
N GLU A 178 -16.36 -8.83 -22.01
CA GLU A 178 -15.64 -7.67 -22.55
C GLU A 178 -15.31 -6.59 -21.49
N PRO A 179 -16.23 -6.20 -20.59
CA PRO A 179 -15.91 -5.25 -19.53
C PRO A 179 -14.87 -5.80 -18.54
N LEU A 180 -14.95 -7.11 -18.23
CA LEU A 180 -13.96 -7.77 -17.37
C LEU A 180 -12.59 -7.75 -18.04
N VAL A 181 -12.49 -8.15 -19.30
CA VAL A 181 -11.24 -8.11 -20.06
C VAL A 181 -10.66 -6.70 -20.11
N ARG A 182 -11.49 -5.67 -20.31
CA ARG A 182 -11.06 -4.27 -20.30
C ARG A 182 -10.46 -3.87 -18.95
N LEU A 183 -11.14 -4.21 -17.86
CA LEU A 183 -10.63 -3.97 -16.50
C LEU A 183 -9.28 -4.68 -16.28
N LEU A 184 -9.14 -5.92 -16.73
CA LEU A 184 -7.88 -6.67 -16.59
C LEU A 184 -6.75 -6.05 -17.42
N ARG A 185 -7.05 -5.50 -18.60
CA ARG A 185 -6.06 -4.75 -19.40
C ARG A 185 -5.63 -3.48 -18.69
N GLU A 186 -6.56 -2.73 -18.12
CA GLU A 186 -6.26 -1.52 -17.36
C GLU A 186 -5.40 -1.81 -16.12
N LEU A 187 -5.69 -2.90 -15.40
CA LEU A 187 -4.86 -3.35 -14.26
C LEU A 187 -3.46 -3.79 -14.72
N GLY A 188 -3.36 -4.51 -15.84
CA GLY A 188 -2.07 -4.86 -16.45
C GLY A 188 -1.27 -3.64 -16.89
N ALA A 189 -1.94 -2.62 -17.45
CA ALA A 189 -1.32 -1.35 -17.81
C ALA A 189 -0.81 -0.58 -16.59
N GLN A 190 -1.56 -0.59 -15.48
CA GLN A 190 -1.10 0.02 -14.22
C GLN A 190 0.10 -0.70 -13.61
N TYR A 191 0.14 -2.02 -13.71
CA TYR A 191 1.28 -2.81 -13.25
C TYR A 191 2.53 -2.54 -14.09
N THR A 192 2.40 -2.59 -15.41
CA THR A 192 3.51 -2.30 -16.33
C THR A 192 4.02 -0.87 -16.16
N ALA A 193 3.14 0.12 -16.01
CA ALA A 193 3.53 1.50 -15.69
C ALA A 193 4.28 1.62 -14.34
N ALA A 194 3.91 0.82 -13.33
CA ALA A 194 4.61 0.78 -12.05
C ALA A 194 6.00 0.10 -12.13
N LEU A 195 6.23 -0.76 -13.13
CA LEU A 195 7.53 -1.38 -13.40
C LEU A 195 8.42 -0.49 -14.28
N ASP A 196 7.83 0.20 -15.25
CA ASP A 196 8.52 1.08 -16.24
C ASP A 196 9.19 2.30 -15.61
N GLU A 197 8.92 2.58 -14.32
CA GLU A 197 9.65 3.59 -13.55
C GLU A 197 11.12 3.19 -13.29
N LYS A 198 11.54 1.96 -13.66
CA LYS A 198 12.91 1.48 -13.42
C LYS A 198 13.78 1.16 -14.63
N HIS A 199 13.32 0.68 -15.79
CA HIS A 199 14.21 0.44 -16.95
C HIS A 199 13.51 0.52 -18.33
N LEU A 200 14.10 1.29 -19.26
CA LEU A 200 13.68 1.39 -20.66
C LEU A 200 13.96 0.10 -21.47
N ALA A 201 13.14 -0.08 -22.51
CA ALA A 201 13.43 -0.71 -23.82
C ALA A 201 12.68 -2.01 -24.13
N ASP A 202 11.35 -1.95 -24.21
CA ASP A 202 10.60 -2.28 -25.44
C ASP A 202 9.11 -2.03 -25.17
N ARG A 203 8.49 -1.15 -25.97
CA ARG A 203 7.11 -0.65 -25.77
C ARG A 203 6.05 -1.65 -26.26
N VAL A 204 6.21 -2.93 -25.93
CA VAL A 204 5.18 -3.93 -26.21
C VAL A 204 4.56 -4.29 -24.87
N ALA A 205 3.35 -3.77 -24.62
CA ALA A 205 2.57 -4.21 -23.47
C ALA A 205 2.42 -5.73 -23.57
N PRO A 206 2.93 -6.51 -22.61
CA PRO A 206 2.81 -7.96 -22.65
C PRO A 206 1.35 -8.36 -22.75
N SER A 207 1.10 -9.46 -23.46
CA SER A 207 -0.22 -10.06 -23.57
C SER A 207 -0.80 -10.32 -22.18
N LEU A 208 -2.13 -10.24 -22.07
CA LEU A 208 -2.82 -10.47 -20.80
C LEU A 208 -2.40 -11.82 -20.20
N HIS A 209 -2.45 -12.91 -20.98
CA HIS A 209 -2.06 -14.24 -20.49
C HIS A 209 -0.64 -14.27 -19.88
N SER A 210 0.31 -13.54 -20.49
CA SER A 210 1.68 -13.49 -20.01
C SER A 210 1.76 -12.78 -18.65
N LEU A 211 1.06 -11.66 -18.48
CA LEU A 211 0.97 -10.96 -17.21
C LEU A 211 0.33 -11.83 -16.12
N TRP A 212 -0.78 -12.50 -16.42
CA TRP A 212 -1.48 -13.34 -15.44
C TRP A 212 -0.69 -14.60 -15.06
N SER A 213 0.19 -15.08 -15.93
CA SER A 213 1.11 -16.19 -15.62
C SER A 213 2.31 -15.76 -14.75
N SER A 214 2.54 -14.46 -14.56
CA SER A 214 3.65 -13.94 -13.77
C SER A 214 3.31 -13.89 -12.28
N ASP A 215 4.07 -14.63 -11.46
CA ASP A 215 3.95 -14.60 -9.99
C ASP A 215 4.09 -13.18 -9.44
N ALA A 216 4.96 -12.35 -10.05
CA ALA A 216 5.19 -10.98 -9.61
C ALA A 216 3.94 -10.09 -9.84
N PHE A 217 3.18 -10.31 -10.91
CA PHE A 217 1.93 -9.62 -11.14
C PHE A 217 0.84 -10.11 -10.19
N GLN A 218 0.78 -11.41 -9.94
CA GLN A 218 -0.18 -12.00 -9.00
C GLN A 218 0.01 -11.49 -7.57
N VAL A 219 1.27 -11.41 -7.10
CA VAL A 219 1.62 -10.85 -5.79
C VAL A 219 1.26 -9.37 -5.73
N TRP A 220 1.65 -8.59 -6.74
CA TRP A 220 1.33 -7.17 -6.82
C TRP A 220 -0.19 -6.91 -6.75
N LEU A 221 -0.98 -7.74 -7.43
CA LEU A 221 -2.44 -7.61 -7.42
C LEU A 221 -3.03 -7.94 -6.05
N ARG A 222 -2.54 -8.99 -5.37
CA ARG A 222 -2.97 -9.33 -4.00
C ARG A 222 -2.65 -8.25 -3.00
N GLU A 223 -1.45 -7.65 -3.09
CA GLU A 223 -1.04 -6.54 -2.23
C GLU A 223 -1.96 -5.32 -2.43
N ARG A 224 -2.29 -4.99 -3.69
CA ARG A 224 -3.22 -3.90 -4.02
C ARG A 224 -4.67 -4.17 -3.57
N ALA A 225 -5.08 -5.43 -3.63
CA ALA A 225 -6.38 -5.89 -3.16
C ALA A 225 -6.41 -6.14 -1.63
N CYS A 226 -5.33 -5.82 -0.90
CA CYS A 226 -5.20 -6.06 0.54
C CYS A 226 -5.50 -7.52 0.95
N GLY A 227 -5.10 -8.49 0.13
CA GLY A 227 -5.30 -9.92 0.39
C GLY A 227 -6.72 -10.43 0.18
N ALA A 228 -7.64 -9.63 -0.39
CA ALA A 228 -9.01 -10.05 -0.68
C ALA A 228 -9.13 -11.08 -1.80
N LEU A 229 -8.10 -11.20 -2.66
CA LEU A 229 -8.08 -12.17 -3.76
C LEU A 229 -7.53 -13.51 -3.29
N THR A 230 -8.35 -14.54 -3.42
CA THR A 230 -7.96 -15.92 -3.13
C THR A 230 -7.16 -16.54 -4.28
N ASP A 231 -6.48 -17.66 -4.04
CA ASP A 231 -5.81 -18.43 -5.11
C ASP A 231 -6.80 -18.84 -6.22
N GLU A 232 -8.06 -19.04 -5.86
CA GLU A 232 -9.14 -19.42 -6.76
C GLU A 232 -9.56 -18.26 -7.68
N ASP A 233 -9.63 -17.05 -7.14
CA ASP A 233 -9.87 -15.84 -7.93
C ASP A 233 -8.74 -15.61 -8.94
N MET A 234 -7.48 -15.82 -8.51
CA MET A 234 -6.32 -15.67 -9.39
C MET A 234 -6.34 -16.65 -10.57
N ARG A 235 -6.75 -17.91 -10.33
CA ARG A 235 -6.92 -18.91 -11.40
C ARG A 235 -8.06 -18.55 -12.35
N SER A 236 -9.16 -18.03 -11.82
CA SER A 236 -10.31 -17.57 -12.60
C SER A 236 -9.94 -16.40 -13.52
N LEU A 237 -9.14 -15.46 -13.02
CA LEU A 237 -8.64 -14.32 -13.79
C LEU A 237 -7.66 -14.78 -14.89
N LEU A 238 -6.80 -15.76 -14.60
CA LEU A 238 -5.93 -16.39 -15.61
C LEU A 238 -6.74 -17.06 -16.73
N PHE A 239 -7.84 -17.75 -16.40
CA PHE A 239 -8.75 -18.32 -17.39
C PHE A 239 -9.37 -17.24 -18.29
N ILE A 240 -9.90 -16.17 -17.69
CA ILE A 240 -10.48 -15.05 -18.44
C ILE A 240 -9.44 -14.42 -19.37
N ALA A 241 -8.20 -14.26 -18.90
CA ALA A 241 -7.09 -13.75 -19.72
C ALA A 241 -6.79 -14.66 -20.93
N ASN A 242 -6.73 -15.98 -20.71
CA ASN A 242 -6.52 -16.95 -21.79
C ASN A 242 -7.65 -16.93 -22.83
N VAL A 243 -8.90 -16.79 -22.38
CA VAL A 243 -10.07 -16.68 -23.26
C VAL A 243 -10.06 -15.36 -24.03
N ALA A 244 -9.64 -14.27 -23.40
CA ALA A 244 -9.58 -12.94 -24.00
C ALA A 244 -8.58 -12.85 -25.16
N ASP A 245 -7.41 -13.47 -25.00
CA ASP A 245 -6.38 -13.45 -26.04
C ASP A 245 -6.75 -14.37 -27.22
N GLY A 246 -7.50 -15.45 -26.97
CA GLY A 246 -8.12 -16.25 -28.03
C GLY A 246 -9.16 -15.48 -28.86
N HIS A 247 -9.73 -14.39 -28.32
CA HIS A 247 -10.70 -13.54 -29.01
C HIS A 247 -10.06 -12.50 -29.94
N VAL A 248 -8.78 -12.19 -29.78
CA VAL A 248 -8.03 -11.22 -30.61
C VAL A 248 -7.42 -11.88 -31.85
N ALA A 249 -7.28 -13.21 -31.86
CA ALA A 249 -6.71 -13.98 -32.97
C ALA A 249 -7.76 -14.53 -33.98
N GLY A 250 -9.02 -14.08 -33.89
CA GLY A 250 -10.15 -14.53 -34.72
C GLY A 250 -10.73 -13.42 -35.58
#